data_AF-A0A088E7P4-F1
#
_entry.id   AF-A0A088E7P4-F1
#
_cell.length_a   1.000
_cell.length_b   1.000
_cell.length_c   1.000
_cell.angle_alpha   90.00
_cell.angle_beta   90.00
_cell.angle_gamma   90.00
#
_symmetry.space_group_name_H-M   'P 1'
#
loop_
_entity.id
_entity.type
_entity.pdbx_description
1 polymer ?
#
loop_
_entity_poly.entity_id
_entity_poly.type
_entity_poly.pdbx_seq_one_letter_code
_entity_poly.pdbx_strand_id
1 'polypeptide(L)'
;MPRIRKHNDPVSTPINLQNDKIFIRVIETNYGENIMIVYSVVPIIHVLFGSLWVGSTIFFDLIVMRALNRLNNQVKGQVISSMISSGLPIAFTFFALLTVIFGGIFVYLFTGGDWSVLIQSSPGIYLLAGASLGLLVFILGMYLGSQTGKLNRMAKNISMASQGVDNTRRESNEEIDPPSQDMADLTRDFHRISEKIEKVSKVELGLMLMTVILMILSAYPP
;
A
#
# COMPACT_ATOMS: atom_id res chain seq x y z
N MET A 1 -10.08 3.45 -69.35
CA MET A 1 -10.49 4.50 -68.40
C MET A 1 -10.49 3.93 -66.99
N PRO A 2 -9.67 4.42 -66.05
CA PRO A 2 -9.61 3.90 -64.69
C PRO A 2 -10.75 4.47 -63.84
N ARG A 3 -11.47 3.58 -63.12
CA ARG A 3 -12.51 3.95 -62.16
C ARG A 3 -11.86 4.46 -60.87
N ILE A 4 -11.95 5.76 -60.61
CA ILE A 4 -11.60 6.37 -59.34
C ILE A 4 -12.58 5.84 -58.27
N ARG A 5 -12.05 5.03 -57.34
CA ARG A 5 -12.81 4.44 -56.22
C ARG A 5 -13.01 5.54 -55.17
N LYS A 6 -14.26 6.02 -55.02
CA LYS A 6 -14.63 7.03 -54.01
C LYS A 6 -14.20 6.53 -52.63
N HIS A 7 -13.45 7.38 -51.94
CA HIS A 7 -13.00 7.22 -50.57
C HIS A 7 -14.25 7.14 -49.67
N ASN A 8 -14.36 6.06 -48.88
CA ASN A 8 -15.44 5.91 -47.91
C ASN A 8 -15.29 6.98 -46.82
N ASP A 9 -16.35 7.74 -46.60
CA ASP A 9 -16.43 8.70 -45.50
C ASP A 9 -16.20 7.98 -44.15
N PRO A 10 -15.51 8.62 -43.19
CA PRO A 10 -15.31 8.03 -41.87
C PRO A 10 -16.66 7.76 -41.23
N VAL A 11 -16.88 6.49 -40.85
CA VAL A 11 -18.05 6.05 -40.08
C VAL A 11 -17.97 6.76 -38.72
N SER A 12 -18.64 7.91 -38.61
CA SER A 12 -18.87 8.57 -37.33
C SER A 12 -19.82 7.68 -36.54
N THR A 13 -19.27 6.81 -35.69
CA THR A 13 -20.07 6.10 -34.69
C THR A 13 -20.80 7.15 -33.86
N PRO A 14 -22.13 7.12 -33.78
CA PRO A 14 -22.89 8.08 -32.99
C PRO A 14 -22.47 7.95 -31.54
N ILE A 15 -21.81 8.98 -31.02
CA ILE A 15 -21.48 9.10 -29.60
C ILE A 15 -22.82 9.11 -28.86
N ASN A 16 -23.06 8.07 -28.04
CA ASN A 16 -24.30 7.87 -27.31
C ASN A 16 -24.39 8.85 -26.13
N LEU A 17 -24.69 10.11 -26.44
CA LEU A 17 -24.89 11.24 -25.52
C LEU A 17 -26.03 11.02 -24.51
N GLN A 18 -26.79 9.93 -24.63
CA GLN A 18 -27.91 9.64 -23.75
C GLN A 18 -27.46 9.04 -22.41
N ASN A 19 -26.34 8.31 -22.40
CA ASN A 19 -25.76 7.77 -21.16
C ASN A 19 -25.13 8.88 -20.30
N ASP A 20 -24.51 9.90 -20.92
CA ASP A 20 -23.90 11.01 -20.18
C ASP A 20 -24.94 11.92 -19.50
N LYS A 21 -26.12 12.10 -20.11
CA LYS A 21 -27.21 12.90 -19.51
C LYS A 21 -27.85 12.24 -18.30
N ILE A 22 -27.88 10.91 -18.24
CA ILE A 22 -28.36 10.17 -17.06
C ILE A 22 -27.40 10.38 -15.90
N PHE A 23 -26.09 10.38 -16.19
CA PHE A 23 -25.04 10.56 -15.19
C PHE A 23 -25.13 11.93 -14.49
N ILE A 24 -25.39 13.01 -15.25
CA ILE A 24 -25.56 14.36 -14.67
C ILE A 24 -26.87 14.48 -13.87
N ARG A 25 -27.98 13.89 -14.35
CA ARG A 25 -29.30 14.00 -13.68
C ARG A 25 -29.41 13.28 -12.35
N VAL A 26 -28.72 12.15 -12.19
CA VAL A 26 -28.72 11.40 -10.92
C VAL A 26 -28.06 12.21 -9.79
N ILE A 27 -27.11 13.08 -10.14
CA ILE A 27 -26.41 13.94 -9.18
C ILE A 27 -27.29 15.11 -8.70
N GLU A 28 -28.11 15.69 -9.57
CA GLU A 28 -28.92 16.89 -9.25
C GLU A 28 -30.18 16.62 -8.41
N THR A 29 -30.75 15.41 -8.44
CA THR A 29 -32.16 15.22 -8.05
C THR A 29 -32.45 14.80 -6.61
N ASN A 30 -31.45 14.50 -5.77
CA ASN A 30 -31.73 13.90 -4.45
C ASN A 30 -31.12 14.56 -3.22
N TYR A 31 -30.29 15.59 -3.34
CA TYR A 31 -29.40 15.92 -2.23
C TYR A 31 -29.13 17.42 -2.07
N GLY A 32 -29.57 18.00 -0.95
CA GLY A 32 -29.41 19.42 -0.62
C GLY A 32 -27.94 19.88 -0.50
N GLU A 33 -27.71 21.18 -0.30
CA GLU A 33 -26.39 21.85 -0.31
C GLU A 33 -25.29 21.11 0.49
N ASN A 34 -25.66 20.47 1.59
CA ASN A 34 -24.74 19.71 2.44
C ASN A 34 -24.04 18.55 1.73
N ILE A 35 -24.66 17.94 0.71
CA ILE A 35 -24.08 16.78 0.03
C ILE A 35 -23.06 17.18 -1.01
N MET A 36 -23.21 18.33 -1.67
CA MET A 36 -22.17 18.87 -2.55
C MET A 36 -20.85 19.06 -1.80
N ILE A 37 -20.92 19.48 -0.53
CA ILE A 37 -19.76 19.60 0.36
C ILE A 37 -19.16 18.22 0.63
N VAL A 38 -19.97 17.22 1.00
CA VAL A 38 -19.48 15.85 1.29
C VAL A 38 -18.82 15.23 0.05
N TYR A 39 -19.42 15.35 -1.14
CA TYR A 39 -18.85 14.84 -2.40
C TYR A 39 -17.55 15.53 -2.79
N SER A 40 -17.32 16.76 -2.34
CA SER A 40 -16.06 17.47 -2.59
C SER A 40 -15.00 17.13 -1.54
N VAL A 41 -15.38 16.99 -0.27
CA VAL A 41 -14.45 16.81 0.86
C VAL A 41 -13.95 15.36 0.96
N VAL A 42 -14.81 14.37 0.78
CA VAL A 42 -14.44 12.95 0.94
C VAL A 42 -13.32 12.53 -0.02
N PRO A 43 -13.37 12.85 -1.34
CA PRO A 43 -12.28 12.52 -2.25
C PRO A 43 -10.96 13.20 -1.90
N ILE A 44 -11.00 14.46 -1.45
CA ILE A 44 -9.81 15.20 -1.03
C ILE A 44 -9.14 14.50 0.15
N ILE A 45 -9.93 14.10 1.15
CA ILE A 45 -9.44 13.37 2.32
C ILE A 45 -8.86 12.01 1.91
N HIS A 46 -9.55 11.27 1.02
CA HIS A 46 -9.06 9.99 0.49
C HIS A 46 -7.72 10.13 -0.23
N VAL A 47 -7.60 11.11 -1.14
CA VAL A 47 -6.37 11.36 -1.90
C VAL A 47 -5.24 11.81 -0.97
N LEU A 48 -5.53 12.66 0.02
CA LEU A 48 -4.55 13.10 0.99
C LEU A 48 -3.97 11.92 1.78
N PHE A 49 -4.82 11.06 2.36
CA PHE A 49 -4.35 9.89 3.09
C PHE A 49 -3.69 8.84 2.19
N GLY A 50 -4.21 8.65 0.97
CA GLY A 50 -3.61 7.74 -0.02
C GLY A 50 -2.21 8.19 -0.41
N SER A 51 -2.00 9.50 -0.62
CA SER A 51 -0.69 10.07 -0.92
C SER A 51 0.28 9.95 0.24
N LEU A 52 -0.17 10.14 1.48
CA LEU A 52 0.65 9.95 2.67
C LEU A 52 1.04 8.48 2.85
N TRP A 53 0.10 7.55 2.65
CA TRP A 53 0.37 6.13 2.74
C TRP A 53 1.36 5.67 1.67
N VAL A 54 1.04 5.87 0.39
CA VAL A 54 1.91 5.45 -0.73
C VAL A 54 3.25 6.18 -0.71
N GLY A 55 3.23 7.50 -0.46
CA GLY A 55 4.43 8.31 -0.36
C GLY A 55 5.35 7.86 0.77
N SER A 56 4.78 7.47 1.92
CA SER A 56 5.56 6.94 3.04
C SER A 56 6.20 5.59 2.73
N THR A 57 5.51 4.71 2.01
CA THR A 57 6.05 3.41 1.59
C THR A 57 7.21 3.61 0.61
N ILE A 58 7.02 4.47 -0.40
CA ILE A 58 8.08 4.80 -1.37
C ILE A 58 9.28 5.44 -0.67
N PHE A 59 9.05 6.40 0.23
CA PHE A 59 10.12 7.05 1.00
C PHE A 59 10.88 6.03 1.83
N PHE A 60 10.18 5.15 2.54
CA PHE A 60 10.81 4.14 3.38
C PHE A 60 11.63 3.15 2.54
N ASP A 61 11.08 2.62 1.45
CA ASP A 61 11.76 1.60 0.64
C ASP A 61 12.93 2.18 -0.18
N LEU A 62 12.74 3.34 -0.79
CA LEU A 62 13.76 3.90 -1.69
C LEU A 62 14.84 4.69 -0.96
N ILE A 63 14.52 5.34 0.16
CA ILE A 63 15.45 6.24 0.86
C ILE A 63 15.95 5.57 2.14
N VAL A 64 15.02 5.23 3.05
CA VAL A 64 15.41 4.72 4.37
C VAL A 64 16.08 3.35 4.26
N MET A 65 15.45 2.39 3.57
CA MET A 65 16.00 1.03 3.45
C MET A 65 17.34 1.02 2.70
N ARG A 66 17.49 1.86 1.68
CA ARG A 66 18.77 2.02 0.98
C ARG A 66 19.86 2.59 1.87
N ALA A 67 19.54 3.58 2.71
CA ALA A 67 20.48 4.13 3.68
C ALA A 67 20.87 3.08 4.74
N LEU A 68 19.89 2.33 5.26
CA LEU A 68 20.10 1.26 6.22
C LEU A 68 20.99 0.13 5.69
N ASN A 69 20.89 -0.20 4.40
CA ASN A 69 21.73 -1.21 3.76
C ASN A 69 23.21 -0.84 3.65
N ARG A 70 23.57 0.43 3.87
CA ARG A 70 24.96 0.89 3.92
C ARG A 70 25.57 0.81 5.32
N LEU A 71 24.75 0.58 6.35
CA LEU A 71 25.20 0.48 7.73
C LEU A 71 25.65 -0.95 8.04
N ASN A 72 26.51 -1.10 9.05
CA ASN A 72 26.81 -2.41 9.59
C ASN A 72 25.54 -3.05 10.20
N ASN A 73 25.50 -4.38 10.29
CA ASN A 73 24.30 -5.09 10.75
C ASN A 73 23.85 -4.70 12.16
N GLN A 74 24.81 -4.38 13.04
CA GLN A 74 24.54 -3.99 14.43
C GLN A 74 23.82 -2.65 14.52
N VAL A 75 24.34 -1.60 13.85
CA VAL A 75 23.74 -0.26 13.83
C VAL A 75 22.43 -0.28 13.05
N LYS A 76 22.36 -1.02 11.94
CA LYS A 76 21.12 -1.22 11.18
C LYS A 76 20.00 -1.76 12.07
N GLY A 77 20.29 -2.79 12.89
CA GLY A 77 19.33 -3.36 13.84
C GLY A 77 18.84 -2.34 14.88
N GLN A 78 19.74 -1.54 15.45
CA GLN A 78 19.40 -0.50 16.41
C GLN A 78 18.50 0.59 15.80
N VAL A 79 18.83 1.07 14.59
CA VAL A 79 18.03 2.09 13.90
C VAL A 79 16.64 1.55 13.56
N ILE A 80 16.55 0.34 12.99
CA ILE A 80 15.26 -0.29 12.68
C ILE A 80 14.43 -0.47 13.95
N SER A 81 15.03 -0.96 15.05
CA SER A 81 14.34 -1.12 16.32
C SER A 81 13.82 0.21 16.86
N SER A 82 14.61 1.28 16.76
CA SER A 82 14.20 2.62 17.18
C SER A 82 13.02 3.13 16.33
N MET A 83 13.08 2.98 15.01
CA MET A 83 11.98 3.36 14.10
C MET A 83 10.69 2.57 14.35
N ILE A 84 10.79 1.28 14.63
CA ILE A 84 9.61 0.46 14.97
C ILE A 84 9.01 0.95 16.29
N SER A 85 9.85 1.27 17.28
CA SER A 85 9.41 1.76 18.59
C SER A 85 8.81 3.17 18.54
N SER A 86 9.14 3.98 17.53
CA SER A 86 8.62 5.35 17.39
C SER A 86 7.17 5.40 16.90
N GLY A 87 6.51 4.25 16.71
CA GLY A 87 5.12 4.18 16.25
C GLY A 87 4.93 4.40 14.75
N LEU A 88 6.03 4.48 13.98
CA LEU A 88 6.00 4.71 12.54
C LEU A 88 5.19 3.62 11.78
N PRO A 89 5.30 2.32 12.10
CA PRO A 89 4.43 1.29 11.50
C PRO A 89 2.94 1.48 11.82
N ILE A 90 2.63 2.00 13.01
CA ILE A 90 1.24 2.28 13.43
C ILE A 90 0.68 3.43 12.61
N ALA A 91 1.46 4.50 12.42
CA ALA A 91 1.06 5.64 11.59
C ALA A 91 0.79 5.21 10.14
N PHE A 92 1.63 4.36 9.55
CA PHE A 92 1.44 3.86 8.19
C PHE A 92 0.16 3.02 8.07
N THR A 93 -0.06 2.11 9.02
CA THR A 93 -1.28 1.30 9.07
C THR A 93 -2.52 2.18 9.22
N PHE A 94 -2.42 3.24 10.02
CA PHE A 94 -3.50 4.20 10.22
C PHE A 94 -3.85 4.97 8.94
N PHE A 95 -2.86 5.50 8.22
CA PHE A 95 -3.11 6.18 6.94
C PHE A 95 -3.68 5.25 5.88
N ALA A 96 -3.20 4.01 5.81
CA ALA A 96 -3.73 2.99 4.91
C ALA A 96 -5.21 2.69 5.23
N LEU A 97 -5.53 2.50 6.52
CA LEU A 97 -6.90 2.25 6.97
C LEU A 97 -7.84 3.41 6.64
N LEU A 98 -7.43 4.65 6.92
CA LEU A 98 -8.21 5.84 6.56
C LEU A 98 -8.43 5.94 5.06
N THR A 99 -7.41 5.65 4.25
CA THR A 99 -7.52 5.63 2.78
C THR A 99 -8.61 4.66 2.35
N VAL A 100 -8.60 3.41 2.86
CA VAL A 100 -9.60 2.40 2.53
C VAL A 100 -11.00 2.82 3.00
N ILE A 101 -11.14 3.34 4.21
CA ILE A 101 -12.43 3.79 4.77
C ILE A 101 -13.02 4.91 3.90
N PHE A 102 -12.26 5.98 3.65
CA PHE A 102 -12.75 7.10 2.86
C PHE A 102 -12.98 6.72 1.39
N GLY A 103 -12.21 5.78 0.84
CA GLY A 103 -12.46 5.22 -0.49
C GLY A 103 -13.77 4.44 -0.55
N GLY A 104 -14.06 3.63 0.47
CA GLY A 104 -15.33 2.93 0.60
C GLY A 104 -16.52 3.88 0.76
N ILE A 105 -16.39 4.92 1.60
CA ILE A 105 -17.40 5.97 1.76
C ILE A 105 -17.63 6.69 0.43
N PHE A 106 -16.56 7.05 -0.28
CA PHE A 106 -16.65 7.69 -1.59
C PHE A 106 -17.44 6.83 -2.58
N VAL A 107 -17.11 5.54 -2.70
CA VAL A 107 -17.80 4.62 -3.60
C VAL A 107 -19.27 4.46 -3.20
N TYR A 108 -19.56 4.31 -1.91
CA TYR A 108 -20.93 4.19 -1.41
C TYR A 108 -21.76 5.44 -1.74
N LEU A 109 -21.20 6.63 -1.50
CA LEU A 109 -21.87 7.90 -1.84
C LEU A 109 -22.09 8.00 -3.35
N PHE A 110 -21.04 7.78 -4.14
CA PHE A 110 -21.07 7.87 -5.60
C PHE A 110 -22.11 6.94 -6.24
N THR A 111 -22.29 5.75 -5.68
CA THR A 111 -23.25 4.74 -6.18
C THR A 111 -24.65 4.86 -5.56
N GLY A 112 -24.82 5.67 -4.51
CA GLY A 112 -26.02 5.64 -3.68
C GLY A 112 -26.30 4.25 -3.07
N GLY A 113 -25.26 3.41 -2.92
CA GLY A 113 -25.37 2.02 -2.48
C GLY A 113 -25.64 0.98 -3.57
N ASP A 114 -25.90 1.38 -4.82
CA ASP A 114 -26.09 0.46 -5.94
C ASP A 114 -24.78 0.19 -6.70
N TRP A 115 -24.13 -0.92 -6.34
CA TRP A 115 -22.89 -1.37 -6.97
C TRP A 115 -23.00 -1.69 -8.46
N SER A 116 -24.22 -1.92 -8.98
CA SER A 116 -24.42 -2.23 -10.40
C SER A 116 -24.01 -1.07 -11.31
N VAL A 117 -24.08 0.16 -10.80
CA VAL A 117 -23.66 1.39 -11.51
C VAL A 117 -22.17 1.38 -11.86
N LEU A 118 -21.32 0.77 -11.01
CA LEU A 118 -19.89 0.66 -11.28
C LEU A 118 -19.60 -0.33 -12.41
N ILE A 119 -20.39 -1.38 -12.54
CA ILE A 119 -20.16 -2.44 -13.54
C ILE A 119 -20.69 -1.98 -14.91
N GLN A 120 -21.78 -1.21 -14.92
CA GLN A 120 -22.43 -0.74 -16.15
C GLN A 120 -21.72 0.45 -16.82
N SER A 121 -20.80 1.12 -16.11
CA SER A 121 -20.09 2.30 -16.61
C SER A 121 -18.60 2.01 -16.81
N SER A 122 -18.03 2.39 -17.95
CA SER A 122 -16.59 2.23 -18.20
C SER A 122 -15.71 2.88 -17.11
N PRO A 123 -16.00 4.10 -16.63
CA PRO A 123 -15.29 4.69 -15.49
C PRO A 123 -15.41 3.87 -14.19
N GLY A 124 -16.58 3.29 -13.95
CA GLY A 124 -16.83 2.46 -12.77
C GLY A 124 -15.98 1.20 -12.73
N ILE A 125 -15.73 0.57 -13.89
CA ILE A 125 -14.86 -0.61 -14.00
C ILE A 125 -13.42 -0.25 -13.60
N TYR A 126 -12.89 0.90 -14.03
CA TYR A 126 -11.55 1.34 -13.64
C TYR A 126 -11.45 1.63 -12.14
N LEU A 127 -12.48 2.26 -11.56
CA LEU A 127 -12.58 2.45 -10.11
C LEU A 127 -12.59 1.11 -9.37
N LEU A 128 -13.37 0.14 -9.84
CA LEU A 128 -13.46 -1.19 -9.24
C LEU A 128 -12.11 -1.92 -9.31
N ALA A 129 -11.43 -1.86 -10.45
CA ALA A 129 -10.12 -2.48 -10.65
C ALA A 129 -9.05 -1.83 -9.75
N GLY A 130 -9.00 -0.51 -9.68
CA GLY A 130 -8.09 0.22 -8.79
C GLY A 130 -8.38 -0.06 -7.31
N ALA A 131 -9.64 -0.05 -6.90
CA ALA A 131 -10.05 -0.32 -5.52
C ALA A 131 -9.74 -1.75 -5.10
N SER A 132 -10.00 -2.74 -5.96
CA SER A 132 -9.69 -4.14 -5.68
C SER A 132 -8.19 -4.40 -5.60
N LEU A 133 -7.39 -3.80 -6.49
CA LEU A 133 -5.94 -3.90 -6.43
C LEU A 133 -5.35 -3.21 -5.18
N GLY A 134 -5.83 -2.01 -4.84
CA GLY A 134 -5.43 -1.30 -3.63
C GLY A 134 -5.79 -2.08 -2.35
N LEU A 135 -6.96 -2.70 -2.31
CA LEU A 135 -7.39 -3.53 -1.18
C LEU A 135 -6.56 -4.81 -1.06
N LEU A 136 -6.19 -5.44 -2.17
CA LEU A 136 -5.28 -6.60 -2.16
C LEU A 136 -3.90 -6.23 -1.60
N VAL A 137 -3.33 -5.10 -2.04
CA VAL A 137 -2.06 -4.58 -1.51
C VAL A 137 -2.18 -4.29 0.00
N PHE A 138 -3.28 -3.67 0.43
CA PHE A 138 -3.53 -3.42 1.85
C PHE A 138 -3.57 -4.71 2.68
N ILE A 139 -4.33 -5.72 2.24
CA ILE A 139 -4.43 -7.01 2.94
C ILE A 139 -3.07 -7.70 3.00
N LEU A 140 -2.32 -7.69 1.90
CA LEU A 140 -0.99 -8.27 1.83
C LEU A 140 -0.04 -7.57 2.80
N GLY A 141 -0.04 -6.24 2.82
CA GLY A 141 0.75 -5.43 3.77
C GLY A 141 0.41 -5.74 5.23
N MET A 142 -0.87 -5.84 5.58
CA MET A 142 -1.28 -6.25 6.94
C MET A 142 -0.83 -7.66 7.29
N TYR A 143 -0.97 -8.61 6.37
CA TYR A 143 -0.54 -9.99 6.58
C TYR A 143 0.97 -10.06 6.88
N LEU A 144 1.79 -9.35 6.11
CA LEU A 144 3.25 -9.31 6.29
C LEU A 144 3.66 -8.55 7.56
N GLY A 145 3.01 -7.42 7.84
CA GLY A 145 3.22 -6.64 9.05
C GLY A 145 2.89 -7.41 10.32
N SER A 146 1.92 -8.32 10.27
CA SER A 146 1.63 -9.19 11.42
C SER A 146 2.78 -10.14 11.78
N GLN A 147 3.62 -10.51 10.81
CA GLN A 147 4.77 -11.40 11.03
C GLN A 147 5.94 -10.67 11.70
N THR A 148 6.15 -9.38 11.39
CA THR A 148 7.25 -8.59 12.00
C THR A 148 7.03 -8.35 13.48
N GLY A 149 5.78 -8.27 13.95
CA GLY A 149 5.45 -8.16 15.37
C GLY A 149 5.94 -9.36 16.20
N LYS A 150 5.85 -10.58 15.66
CA LYS A 150 6.35 -11.80 16.34
C LYS A 150 7.88 -11.77 16.47
N LEU A 151 8.56 -11.31 15.43
CA LEU A 151 10.01 -11.20 15.41
C LEU A 151 10.53 -10.16 16.38
N ASN A 152 9.82 -9.03 16.51
CA ASN A 152 10.20 -8.02 17.49
C ASN A 152 10.09 -8.55 18.93
N ARG A 153 9.07 -9.38 19.21
CA ARG A 153 8.95 -10.06 20.52
C ARG A 153 10.09 -11.05 20.75
N MET A 154 10.45 -11.85 19.74
CA MET A 154 11.59 -12.77 19.83
C MET A 154 12.90 -12.01 20.06
N ALA A 155 13.18 -10.99 19.25
CA ALA A 155 14.38 -10.16 19.38
C ALA A 155 14.47 -9.48 20.75
N LYS A 156 13.34 -8.99 21.29
CA LYS A 156 13.27 -8.43 22.64
C LYS A 156 13.61 -9.48 23.70
N ASN A 157 13.02 -10.66 23.62
CA ASN A 157 13.30 -11.75 24.57
C ASN A 157 14.77 -12.19 24.52
N ILE A 158 15.38 -12.20 23.33
CA ILE A 158 16.82 -12.51 23.16
C ILE A 158 17.70 -11.43 23.76
N SER A 159 17.37 -10.14 23.55
CA SER A 159 18.14 -9.05 24.15
C SER A 159 18.09 -9.09 25.68
N MET A 160 16.95 -9.47 26.26
CA MET A 160 16.79 -9.65 27.70
C MET A 160 17.56 -10.87 28.23
N ALA A 161 17.50 -12.00 27.52
CA ALA A 161 18.25 -13.19 27.88
C ALA A 161 19.77 -12.95 27.82
N SER A 162 20.25 -12.27 26.78
CA SER A 162 21.67 -11.91 26.62
C SER A 162 22.16 -10.97 27.73
N GLN A 163 21.36 -9.99 28.14
CA GLN A 163 21.71 -9.10 29.26
C GLN A 163 21.75 -9.84 30.60
N GLY A 164 20.85 -10.83 30.79
CA GLY A 164 20.89 -11.72 31.96
C GLY A 164 22.19 -12.52 32.03
N VAL A 165 22.59 -13.13 30.90
CA VAL A 165 23.84 -13.90 30.79
C VAL A 165 25.06 -13.03 31.07
N ASP A 166 25.14 -11.81 30.52
CA ASP A 166 26.29 -10.92 30.75
C ASP A 166 26.42 -10.47 32.21
N ASN A 167 25.31 -10.32 32.94
CA ASN A 167 25.35 -10.03 34.37
C ASN A 167 25.86 -11.23 35.18
N THR A 168 25.41 -12.45 34.89
CA THR A 168 25.92 -13.68 35.52
C THR A 168 27.40 -13.92 35.17
N ARG A 169 27.80 -13.61 33.93
CA ARG A 169 29.17 -13.72 33.41
C ARG A 169 30.14 -12.69 33.99
N ARG A 170 29.66 -11.58 34.54
CA ARG A 170 30.50 -10.66 35.32
C ARG A 170 30.77 -11.18 36.73
N GLU A 171 29.90 -12.05 37.23
CA GLU A 171 30.03 -12.65 38.56
C GLU A 171 30.84 -13.96 38.53
N SER A 172 30.76 -14.76 37.45
CA SER A 172 31.64 -15.91 37.22
C SER A 172 32.80 -15.51 36.30
N ASN A 173 34.04 -15.57 36.79
CA ASN A 173 35.27 -15.25 36.04
C ASN A 173 35.60 -16.33 34.97
N GLU A 174 34.58 -16.84 34.29
CA GLU A 174 34.59 -18.09 33.54
C GLU A 174 34.96 -17.86 32.07
N GLU A 175 35.80 -18.76 31.56
CA GLU A 175 36.36 -18.71 30.21
C GLU A 175 35.26 -18.76 29.14
N ILE A 176 35.46 -18.02 28.05
CA ILE A 176 34.43 -17.78 27.05
C ILE A 176 34.23 -19.04 26.21
N ASP A 177 33.18 -19.80 26.51
CA ASP A 177 32.68 -20.80 25.59
C ASP A 177 32.19 -20.13 24.28
N PRO A 178 32.43 -20.77 23.13
CA PRO A 178 31.99 -20.27 21.84
C PRO A 178 30.48 -20.03 21.83
N PRO A 179 29.97 -19.09 21.00
CA PRO A 179 28.55 -18.77 20.92
C PRO A 179 27.73 -20.05 20.76
N SER A 180 26.74 -20.23 21.64
CA SER A 180 25.87 -21.40 21.62
C SER A 180 25.24 -21.59 20.23
N GLN A 181 25.01 -22.85 19.84
CA GLN A 181 24.36 -23.18 18.56
C GLN A 181 23.08 -22.36 18.32
N ASP A 182 22.35 -22.05 19.38
CA ASP A 182 21.14 -21.21 19.35
C ASP A 182 21.36 -19.84 18.71
N MET A 183 22.49 -19.17 18.97
CA MET A 183 22.79 -17.86 18.37
C MET A 183 23.10 -17.97 16.88
N ALA A 184 23.75 -19.06 16.45
CA ALA A 184 24.05 -19.30 15.05
C ALA A 184 22.77 -19.58 14.23
N ASP A 185 21.87 -20.40 14.78
CA ASP A 185 20.58 -20.70 14.15
C ASP A 185 19.67 -19.47 14.07
N LEU A 186 19.66 -18.65 15.13
CA LEU A 186 18.92 -17.41 15.14
C LEU A 186 19.40 -16.41 14.08
N THR A 187 20.72 -16.26 13.93
CA THR A 187 21.31 -15.37 12.91
C THR A 187 20.90 -15.82 11.51
N ARG A 188 20.84 -17.15 11.29
CA ARG A 188 20.39 -17.75 10.03
C ARG A 188 18.92 -17.48 9.77
N ASP A 189 18.06 -17.59 10.79
CA ASP A 189 16.64 -17.29 10.69
C ASP A 189 16.37 -15.81 10.39
N PHE A 190 17.13 -14.90 11.04
CA PHE A 190 17.04 -13.47 10.75
C PHE A 190 17.37 -13.16 9.29
N HIS A 191 18.43 -13.79 8.76
CA HIS A 191 18.81 -13.61 7.36
C HIS A 191 17.73 -14.12 6.40
N ARG A 192 17.19 -15.31 6.66
CA ARG A 192 16.11 -15.92 5.84
C ARG A 192 14.85 -15.08 5.81
N ILE A 193 14.54 -14.41 6.92
CA ILE A 193 13.38 -13.51 7.00
C ILE A 193 13.65 -12.20 6.28
N SER A 194 14.85 -11.62 6.44
CA SER A 194 15.22 -10.40 5.74
C SER A 194 15.10 -10.55 4.21
N GLU A 195 15.50 -11.71 3.68
CA GLU A 195 15.39 -12.03 2.26
C GLU A 195 13.92 -12.14 1.79
N LYS A 196 13.06 -12.74 2.63
CA LYS A 196 11.61 -12.80 2.36
C LYS A 196 10.99 -11.41 2.33
N ILE A 197 11.31 -10.56 3.31
CA ILE A 197 10.81 -9.18 3.39
C ILE A 197 11.24 -8.39 2.14
N GLU A 198 12.50 -8.53 1.71
CA GLU A 198 13.00 -7.84 0.51
C GLU A 198 12.26 -8.29 -0.76
N LYS A 199 12.06 -9.60 -0.95
CA LYS A 199 11.32 -10.13 -2.11
C LYS A 199 9.89 -9.60 -2.13
N VAL A 200 9.25 -9.53 -0.97
CA VAL A 200 7.86 -9.08 -0.90
C VAL A 200 7.75 -7.56 -1.11
N SER A 201 8.65 -6.75 -0.54
CA SER A 201 8.71 -5.30 -0.82
C SER A 201 8.90 -5.02 -2.32
N LYS A 202 9.74 -5.79 -3.02
CA LYS A 202 9.88 -5.65 -4.49
C LYS A 202 8.59 -5.96 -5.25
N VAL A 203 7.87 -7.01 -4.84
CA VAL A 203 6.56 -7.36 -5.44
C VAL A 203 5.54 -6.26 -5.16
N GLU A 204 5.49 -5.75 -3.94
CA GLU A 204 4.58 -4.67 -3.53
C GLU A 204 4.86 -3.38 -4.32
N LEU A 205 6.12 -2.97 -4.43
CA LEU A 205 6.54 -1.83 -5.23
C LEU A 205 6.16 -2.01 -6.71
N GLY A 206 6.33 -3.21 -7.26
CA GLY A 206 5.93 -3.54 -8.63
C GLY A 206 4.42 -3.42 -8.84
N LEU A 207 3.61 -3.92 -7.90
CA LEU A 207 2.15 -3.80 -7.93
C LEU A 207 1.71 -2.33 -7.81
N MET A 208 2.34 -1.54 -6.93
CA MET A 208 2.05 -0.11 -6.81
C MET A 208 2.37 0.63 -8.11
N LEU A 209 3.53 0.37 -8.72
CA LEU A 209 3.91 0.99 -9.98
C LEU A 209 2.94 0.61 -11.12
N MET A 210 2.56 -0.66 -11.20
CA MET A 210 1.58 -1.14 -12.17
C MET A 210 0.22 -0.46 -11.98
N THR A 211 -0.22 -0.28 -10.72
CA THR A 211 -1.47 0.43 -10.40
C THR A 211 -1.43 1.87 -10.88
N VAL A 212 -0.33 2.59 -10.62
CA VAL A 212 -0.15 3.98 -11.07
C VAL A 212 -0.14 4.06 -12.59
N ILE A 213 0.54 3.14 -13.29
CA ILE A 213 0.55 3.08 -14.75
C ILE A 213 -0.86 2.86 -15.29
N LEU A 214 -1.62 1.90 -14.73
CA LEU A 214 -2.99 1.64 -15.13
C LEU A 214 -3.90 2.86 -14.90
N MET A 215 -3.73 3.57 -13.78
CA MET A 215 -4.45 4.82 -13.52
C MET A 215 -4.13 5.90 -14.56
N ILE A 216 -2.84 6.09 -14.90
CA ILE A 216 -2.42 7.05 -15.93
C ILE A 216 -3.01 6.66 -17.29
N LEU A 217 -2.89 5.39 -17.69
CA LEU A 217 -3.44 4.91 -18.96
C LEU A 217 -4.97 5.05 -19.02
N SER A 218 -5.67 4.85 -17.90
CA SER A 218 -7.12 5.06 -17.85
C SER A 218 -7.55 6.53 -17.94
N ALA A 219 -6.68 7.46 -17.55
CA ALA A 219 -6.95 8.89 -17.63
C ALA A 219 -6.81 9.44 -19.07
N TYR A 220 -6.15 8.69 -19.96
CA TYR A 220 -5.96 9.06 -21.36
C TYR A 220 -6.48 7.92 -22.26
N PRO A 221 -7.81 7.82 -22.48
CA PRO A 221 -8.35 6.87 -23.44
C PRO A 221 -7.80 7.17 -24.85
N PRO A 222 -7.50 6.12 -25.65
CA PRO A 222 -7.02 6.26 -27.03
C PRO A 222 -8.05 6.90 -27.96
#